data_AF-A0A2B3TMD5-F1
#
_entry.id   AF-A0A2B3TMD5-F1
#
_cell.length_a   1.000
_cell.length_b   1.000
_cell.length_c   1.000
_cell.angle_alpha   90.00
_cell.angle_beta   90.00
_cell.angle_gamma   90.00
#
_symmetry.space_group_name_H-M   'P 1'
#
loop_
_entity.id
_entity.type
_entity.pdbx_description
1 polymer ?
#
loop_
_entity_poly.entity_id
_entity_poly.type
_entity_poly.pdbx_seq_one_letter_code
_entity_poly.pdbx_strand_id
1 'polypeptide(L)'
;TNQIPEIAETYNAFTQACFQEGALTKREKQLIALGISLATQDEYCTIYHTKGCLDQGCSDKEILEACGVSAAFAGGAAMSQAVTLVQE
;
A
#
# COMPACT_ATOMS: atom_id res chain seq x y z
N THR A 1 4.15 2.90 22.26
CA THR A 1 4.76 1.56 22.45
C THR A 1 5.03 1.25 23.92
N ASN A 2 5.68 2.13 24.69
CA ASN A 2 6.02 1.87 26.12
C ASN A 2 4.85 1.56 27.07
N GLN A 3 3.62 1.91 26.69
CA GLN A 3 2.42 1.62 27.48
C GLN A 3 1.81 0.23 27.20
N ILE A 4 2.14 -0.38 26.05
CA ILE A 4 1.63 -1.69 25.61
C ILE A 4 2.75 -2.49 24.89
N PRO A 5 3.87 -2.79 25.59
CA PRO A 5 5.08 -3.29 24.95
C PRO A 5 4.88 -4.64 24.24
N GLU A 6 4.18 -5.59 24.86
CA GLU A 6 3.95 -6.93 24.27
C GLU A 6 3.18 -6.87 22.94
N ILE A 7 2.12 -6.05 22.88
CA ILE A 7 1.33 -5.87 21.65
C ILE A 7 2.19 -5.22 20.57
N ALA A 8 2.94 -4.17 20.93
CA ALA A 8 3.79 -3.45 19.98
C ALA A 8 4.91 -4.35 19.42
N GLU A 9 5.57 -5.13 20.28
CA GLU A 9 6.64 -6.05 19.88
C GLU A 9 6.10 -7.16 18.97
N THR A 10 4.96 -7.75 19.34
CA THR A 10 4.32 -8.81 18.53
C THR A 10 3.90 -8.29 17.17
N TYR A 11 3.28 -7.12 17.11
CA TYR A 11 2.87 -6.49 15.86
C TYR A 11 4.07 -6.11 14.97
N ASN A 12 5.15 -5.59 15.57
CA ASN A 12 6.39 -5.30 14.85
C ASN A 12 7.03 -6.56 14.28
N ALA A 13 7.07 -7.66 15.05
CA ALA A 13 7.59 -8.94 14.57
C ALA A 13 6.76 -9.48 13.40
N PHE A 14 5.44 -9.44 13.51
CA PHE A 14 4.52 -9.83 12.43
C PHE A 14 4.75 -9.00 11.15
N THR A 15 4.74 -7.67 11.27
CA THR A 15 4.93 -6.78 10.11
C THR A 15 6.31 -6.97 9.49
N GLN A 16 7.37 -7.11 10.29
CA GLN A 16 8.71 -7.42 9.78
C GLN A 16 8.75 -8.74 9.01
N ALA A 17 8.09 -9.79 9.52
CA ALA A 17 8.00 -11.08 8.83
C ALA A 17 7.27 -10.95 7.48
N CYS A 18 6.18 -10.19 7.41
CA CYS A 18 5.46 -9.94 6.16
C CYS A 18 6.33 -9.28 5.09
N PHE A 19 7.26 -8.38 5.47
CA PHE A 19 8.17 -7.69 4.55
C PHE A 19 9.49 -8.42 4.27
N GLN A 20 9.74 -9.60 4.85
CA GLN A 20 10.89 -10.42 4.43
C GLN A 20 10.74 -10.91 2.99
N GLU A 21 11.84 -11.09 2.29
CA GLU A 21 11.81 -11.61 0.91
C GLU A 21 11.35 -13.07 0.88
N GLY A 22 10.62 -13.44 -0.17
CA GLY A 22 10.15 -14.80 -0.41
C GLY A 22 9.76 -14.97 -1.88
N ALA A 23 8.60 -15.58 -2.16
CA ALA A 23 8.08 -15.64 -3.53
C ALA A 23 7.80 -14.25 -4.13
N LEU A 24 7.54 -13.26 -3.27
CA LEU A 24 7.56 -11.85 -3.63
C LEU A 24 8.81 -11.19 -3.04
N THR A 25 9.48 -10.40 -3.88
CA THR A 25 10.59 -9.54 -3.52
C THR A 25 10.14 -8.43 -2.56
N LYS A 26 11.10 -7.83 -1.84
CA LYS A 26 10.81 -6.66 -0.99
C LYS A 26 10.27 -5.48 -1.80
N ARG A 27 10.75 -5.32 -3.04
CA ARG A 27 10.27 -4.32 -4.01
C ARG A 27 8.77 -4.47 -4.27
N GLU A 28 8.34 -5.66 -4.64
CA GLU A 28 6.93 -5.94 -4.94
C GLU A 28 6.04 -5.71 -3.72
N LYS A 29 6.51 -6.13 -2.53
CA LYS A 29 5.77 -5.91 -1.27
C LYS A 29 5.62 -4.43 -0.92
N GLN A 30 6.63 -3.61 -1.18
CA GLN A 30 6.52 -2.16 -0.97
C GLN A 30 5.54 -1.51 -1.96
N LEU A 31 5.53 -1.94 -3.23
CA LEU A 31 4.57 -1.46 -4.23
C LEU A 31 3.12 -1.83 -3.85
N ILE A 32 2.89 -3.05 -3.36
CA ILE A 32 1.58 -3.48 -2.84
C ILE A 32 1.16 -2.61 -1.65
N ALA A 33 2.05 -2.41 -0.68
CA ALA A 33 1.76 -1.61 0.51
C ALA A 33 1.50 -0.14 0.18
N LEU A 34 2.25 0.44 -0.76
CA LEU A 34 2.01 1.78 -1.28
C LEU A 34 0.62 1.90 -1.91
N GLY A 35 0.24 0.93 -2.75
CA GLY A 35 -1.06 0.95 -3.39
C GLY A 35 -2.23 0.87 -2.40
N ILE A 36 -2.10 0.02 -1.37
CA ILE A 36 -3.07 -0.05 -0.27
C ILE A 36 -3.13 1.29 0.47
N SER A 37 -1.97 1.88 0.81
CA SER A 37 -1.89 3.16 1.54
C SER A 37 -2.62 4.29 0.80
N LEU A 38 -2.46 4.35 -0.52
CA LEU A 38 -3.16 5.33 -1.37
C LEU A 38 -4.67 5.05 -1.41
N ALA A 39 -5.07 3.80 -1.61
CA ALA A 39 -6.49 3.43 -1.68
C ALA A 39 -7.22 3.69 -0.35
N THR A 40 -6.52 3.58 0.78
CA THR A 40 -7.06 3.87 2.13
C THR A 40 -6.82 5.31 2.59
N GLN A 41 -6.21 6.16 1.76
CA GLN A 41 -5.89 7.56 2.07
C GLN A 41 -5.06 7.73 3.36
N ASP A 42 -4.12 6.81 3.61
CA ASP A 42 -3.18 6.91 4.73
C ASP A 42 -1.92 7.66 4.29
N GLU A 43 -1.84 8.94 4.63
CA GLU A 43 -0.73 9.83 4.23
C GLU A 43 0.62 9.35 4.79
N TYR A 44 0.66 8.95 6.06
CA TYR A 44 1.89 8.52 6.71
C TYR A 44 2.41 7.22 6.09
N CYS A 45 1.54 6.24 5.87
CA CYS A 45 1.90 5.00 5.20
C CYS A 45 2.27 5.25 3.73
N THR A 46 1.62 6.18 3.04
CA THR A 46 1.97 6.56 1.66
C THR A 46 3.40 7.08 1.59
N ILE A 47 3.79 8.00 2.46
CA ILE A 47 5.16 8.54 2.51
C ILE A 47 6.16 7.42 2.87
N TYR A 48 5.84 6.61 3.89
CA TYR A 48 6.70 5.53 4.36
C TYR A 48 6.96 4.48 3.28
N HIS A 49 5.91 4.01 2.61
CA HIS A 49 6.02 2.98 1.57
C HIS A 49 6.55 3.54 0.24
N THR A 50 6.39 4.83 -0.04
CA THR A 50 7.10 5.50 -1.14
C THR A 50 8.61 5.44 -0.91
N LYS A 51 9.08 5.80 0.29
CA LYS A 51 10.50 5.68 0.64
C LYS A 51 10.97 4.23 0.58
N GLY A 52 10.16 3.29 1.08
CA GLY A 52 10.42 1.86 0.98
C GLY A 52 10.59 1.37 -0.45
N CYS A 53 9.75 1.82 -1.39
CA CYS A 53 9.89 1.51 -2.82
C CYS A 53 11.23 2.01 -3.38
N LEU A 54 11.57 3.28 -3.12
CA LEU A 54 12.84 3.87 -3.56
C LEU A 54 14.06 3.12 -2.99
N ASP A 55 14.01 2.73 -1.73
CA ASP A 55 15.08 1.98 -1.06
C ASP A 55 15.26 0.56 -1.62
N GLN A 56 14.20 -0.03 -2.19
CA GLN A 56 14.26 -1.29 -2.92
C GLN A 56 14.49 -1.10 -4.43
N GLY A 57 14.91 0.11 -4.84
CA GLY A 57 15.31 0.43 -6.20
C GLY A 57 14.16 0.57 -7.20
N CYS A 58 12.92 0.81 -6.75
CA CYS A 58 11.82 1.16 -7.67
C CYS A 58 12.17 2.44 -8.42
N SER A 59 11.87 2.47 -9.71
CA SER A 59 11.88 3.71 -10.48
C SER A 59 10.61 4.53 -10.19
N ASP A 60 10.69 5.84 -10.41
CA ASP A 60 9.53 6.73 -10.34
C ASP A 60 8.38 6.24 -11.24
N LYS A 61 8.72 5.67 -12.40
CA LYS A 61 7.73 5.13 -13.33
C LYS A 61 6.95 3.96 -12.73
N GLU A 62 7.62 3.01 -12.09
CA GLU A 62 6.94 1.87 -11.46
C GLU A 62 6.09 2.29 -10.27
N ILE A 63 6.56 3.27 -9.49
CA ILE A 63 5.78 3.86 -8.40
C ILE A 63 4.50 4.50 -8.96
N LEU A 64 4.61 5.33 -9.99
CA LEU A 64 3.46 5.99 -10.62
C LEU A 64 2.50 5.00 -11.31
N GLU A 65 3.01 3.91 -11.89
CA GLU A 65 2.16 2.83 -12.42
C GLU A 65 1.36 2.15 -11.30
N ALA A 66 1.98 1.85 -10.14
CA ALA A 66 1.26 1.32 -8.98
C ALA A 66 0.21 2.30 -8.43
N CYS A 67 0.52 3.60 -8.39
CA CYS A 67 -0.45 4.64 -8.04
C CYS A 67 -1.64 4.65 -9.01
N GLY A 68 -1.39 4.51 -10.32
CA GLY A 68 -2.42 4.43 -11.35
C GLY A 68 -3.36 3.22 -11.17
N VAL A 69 -2.81 2.04 -10.88
CA VAL A 69 -3.59 0.84 -10.55
C VAL A 69 -4.46 1.08 -9.31
N SER A 70 -3.91 1.72 -8.29
CA SER A 70 -4.62 2.03 -7.04
C SER A 70 -5.78 3.00 -7.28
N ALA A 71 -5.58 4.05 -8.08
CA ALA A 71 -6.61 5.00 -8.46
C ALA A 71 -7.73 4.34 -9.29
N ALA A 72 -7.37 3.46 -10.23
CA ALA A 72 -8.34 2.72 -11.03
C ALA A 72 -9.24 1.82 -10.15
N PHE A 73 -8.66 1.16 -9.16
CA PHE A 73 -9.42 0.32 -8.22
C PHE A 73 -10.30 1.15 -7.30
N ALA A 74 -9.75 2.18 -6.63
CA ALA A 74 -10.47 3.02 -5.69
C ALA A 74 -11.58 3.85 -6.36
N GLY A 75 -11.33 4.37 -7.56
CA GLY A 75 -12.33 5.11 -8.36
C GLY A 75 -13.36 4.22 -9.05
N GLY A 76 -13.02 2.94 -9.29
CA GLY A 76 -13.89 1.99 -10.00
C GLY A 76 -15.24 1.77 -9.30
N ALA A 77 -15.28 1.78 -7.96
CA ALA A 77 -16.52 1.64 -7.21
C ALA A 77 -17.48 2.82 -7.45
N ALA A 78 -16.96 4.05 -7.46
CA ALA A 78 -17.75 5.25 -7.74
C ALA A 78 -18.26 5.25 -9.18
N MET A 79 -17.40 4.91 -10.15
CA MET A 79 -17.79 4.81 -11.55
C MET A 79 -18.85 3.72 -11.77
N SER A 80 -18.67 2.54 -11.16
CA SER A 80 -19.63 1.43 -11.22
C SER A 80 -21.00 1.86 -10.71
N GLN A 81 -21.07 2.50 -9.55
CA GLN A 81 -22.33 3.00 -8.99
C GLN A 81 -22.93 4.11 -9.86
N ALA A 82 -22.11 5.00 -10.43
CA ALA A 82 -22.60 6.05 -11.32
C ALA A 82 -23.31 5.48 -12.57
N VAL A 83 -22.77 4.42 -13.18
CA VAL A 83 -23.37 3.84 -14.39
C VAL A 83 -24.50 2.85 -14.09
N THR A 84 -24.53 2.23 -12.91
CA THR A 84 -25.54 1.21 -12.56
C THR A 84 -26.69 1.72 -11.71
N LEU A 85 -26.47 2.71 -10.84
CA LEU A 85 -27.47 3.16 -9.86
C LEU A 85 -27.96 4.59 -10.11
N VAL A 86 -27.12 5.46 -10.68
CA VAL A 86 -27.49 6.87 -10.92
C VAL A 86 -28.17 7.07 -12.29
N GLN A 87 -27.96 6.14 -13.24
CA GLN A 87 -28.57 6.19 -14.57
C GLN A 87 -29.85 5.33 -14.70
N GLU A 88 -30.35 4.77 -13.60
CA GLU A 88 -31.75 4.34 -13.48
C GLU A 88 -32.65 5.51 -13.04
#